data_AF-A0A2N1TFV0-F1
#
_entry.id   AF-A0A2N1TFV0-F1
#
_cell.length_a   1.000
_cell.length_b   1.000
_cell.length_c   1.000
_cell.angle_alpha   90.00
_cell.angle_beta   90.00
_cell.angle_gamma   90.00
#
_symmetry.space_group_name_H-M   'P 1'
#
loop_
_entity.id
_entity.type
_entity.pdbx_description
1 polymer ?
#
loop_
_entity_poly.entity_id
_entity_poly.type
_entity_poly.pdbx_seq_one_letter_code
_entity_poly.pdbx_strand_id
1 'polypeptide(L)'
;MQNKTFSMAVFIAALLSIGCVLIFEDPARPFTVGQSIALYALAFLPALGIAMLFDPYPASVKAKYLKVNFYTQDKTAEELVAEVEQQK
;
A
#
# COMPACT_ATOMS: atom_id res chain seq x y z
N MET A 1 -9.11 -3.51 -5.96
CA MET A 1 -7.67 -3.51 -5.64
C MET A 1 -7.22 -2.18 -5.04
N GLN A 2 -7.35 -1.06 -5.74
CA GLN A 2 -6.84 0.26 -5.29
C GLN A 2 -7.44 0.86 -4.00
N ASN A 3 -8.71 0.60 -3.71
CA ASN A 3 -9.42 1.35 -2.65
C ASN A 3 -8.96 0.99 -1.23
N LYS A 4 -8.47 -0.24 -1.00
CA LYS A 4 -8.09 -0.71 0.34
C LYS A 4 -6.74 -0.13 0.79
N THR A 5 -5.74 -0.22 -0.07
CA THR A 5 -4.39 0.31 0.18
C THR A 5 -4.42 1.83 0.37
N PHE A 6 -5.20 2.53 -0.47
CA PHE A 6 -5.39 3.98 -0.34
C PHE A 6 -6.12 4.36 0.96
N SER A 7 -7.23 3.68 1.29
CA SER A 7 -7.96 3.92 2.53
C SER A 7 -7.11 3.63 3.78
N MET A 8 -6.26 2.62 3.72
CA MET A 8 -5.35 2.26 4.82
C MET A 8 -4.23 3.29 4.97
N ALA A 9 -3.68 3.80 3.86
CA ALA A 9 -2.71 4.89 3.87
C ALA A 9 -3.28 6.17 4.49
N VAL A 10 -4.52 6.54 4.14
CA VAL A 10 -5.24 7.68 4.75
C VAL A 10 -5.37 7.53 6.26
N PHE A 11 -5.76 6.34 6.72
CA PHE A 11 -5.93 6.07 8.15
C PHE A 11 -4.60 6.12 8.91
N ILE A 12 -3.54 5.51 8.37
CA ILE A 12 -2.21 5.52 8.99
C ILE A 12 -1.64 6.95 9.01
N ALA A 13 -1.83 7.72 7.93
CA ALA A 13 -1.38 9.11 7.88
C ALA A 13 -2.07 9.97 8.94
N ALA A 14 -3.37 9.77 9.15
CA ALA A 14 -4.12 10.47 10.19
C ALA A 14 -3.56 10.15 11.58
N LEU A 15 -3.35 8.87 11.89
CA LEU A 15 -2.75 8.44 13.17
C LEU A 15 -1.34 9.01 13.37
N LEU A 16 -0.49 9.00 12.34
CA LEU A 16 0.85 9.56 12.42
C LEU A 16 0.82 11.07 12.65
N SER A 17 -0.04 11.80 11.94
CA SER A 17 -0.17 13.25 12.12
C SER A 17 -0.64 13.62 13.53
N ILE A 18 -1.63 12.89 14.06
CA ILE A 18 -2.13 13.10 15.44
C ILE A 18 -1.02 12.77 16.44
N GLY A 19 -0.30 11.66 16.26
CA GLY A 19 0.84 11.29 17.11
C GLY A 19 1.92 12.36 17.11
N CYS A 20 2.27 12.91 15.94
CA CYS A 20 3.25 13.98 15.84
C CYS A 20 2.80 15.27 16.55
N VAL A 21 1.53 15.64 16.41
CA VAL A 21 0.99 16.80 17.15
C VAL A 21 1.06 16.55 18.65
N LEU A 22 0.59 15.40 19.15
CA LEU A 22 0.62 15.10 20.58
C LEU A 22 2.02 15.05 21.19
N ILE A 23 3.04 14.65 20.42
CA ILE A 23 4.43 14.52 20.92
C ILE A 23 5.19 15.85 20.82
N PHE A 24 4.97 16.62 19.76
CA PHE A 24 5.80 17.78 19.42
C PHE A 24 5.08 19.12 19.59
N GLU A 25 3.80 19.14 19.94
CA GLU A 25 3.09 20.39 20.21
C GLU A 25 3.57 21.00 21.53
N ASP A 26 4.15 22.20 21.40
CA ASP A 26 4.53 23.03 22.54
C ASP A 26 3.38 24.01 22.84
N PRO A 27 2.87 24.08 24.09
CA PRO A 27 1.82 25.03 24.45
C PRO A 27 2.20 26.50 24.22
N ALA A 28 3.49 26.85 24.21
CA ALA A 28 3.96 28.19 23.87
C ALA A 28 3.91 28.50 22.36
N ARG A 29 3.83 27.46 21.52
CA ARG A 29 3.79 27.59 20.06
C ARG A 29 2.96 26.47 19.43
N PRO A 30 1.61 26.56 19.52
CA PRO A 30 0.74 25.54 18.97
C PRO A 30 0.86 25.44 17.45
N PHE A 31 0.56 24.27 16.92
CA PHE A 31 0.53 24.08 15.47
C PHE A 31 -0.63 24.89 14.86
N THR A 32 -0.32 25.68 13.84
CA THR A 32 -1.36 26.34 13.06
C THR A 32 -2.09 25.32 12.18
N VAL A 33 -3.36 25.56 11.88
CA VAL A 33 -4.20 24.67 11.04
C VAL A 33 -3.50 24.31 9.72
N GLY A 34 -2.82 25.29 9.09
CA GLY A 34 -2.06 25.04 7.85
C GLY A 34 -0.86 24.10 8.03
N GLN A 35 -0.16 24.20 9.15
CA GLN A 35 0.96 23.30 9.46
C GLN A 35 0.46 21.89 9.78
N SER A 36 -0.69 21.74 10.45
CA SER A 36 -1.30 20.43 10.70
C SER A 36 -1.72 19.74 9.39
N ILE A 37 -2.29 20.49 8.44
CA ILE A 37 -2.64 19.97 7.11
C ILE A 37 -1.38 19.55 6.33
N ALA A 38 -0.34 20.39 6.35
CA ALA A 38 0.92 20.08 5.69
C ALA A 38 1.59 18.83 6.31
N LEU A 39 1.55 18.70 7.64
CA LEU A 39 2.05 17.54 8.36
C LEU A 39 1.29 16.26 7.96
N TYR A 40 -0.04 16.33 7.87
CA TYR A 40 -0.85 15.22 7.39
C TYR A 40 -0.51 14.82 5.95
N ALA A 41 -0.39 15.80 5.04
CA ALA A 41 0.01 15.53 3.66
C ALA A 41 1.41 14.92 3.56
N LEU A 42 2.36 15.36 4.39
CA LEU A 42 3.71 14.82 4.43
C LEU A 42 3.74 13.41 5.03
N ALA A 43 2.93 13.15 6.07
CA ALA A 43 2.77 11.84 6.70
C ALA A 43 2.11 10.80 5.77
N PHE A 44 1.44 11.24 4.71
CA PHE A 44 0.85 10.35 3.72
C PHE A 44 1.88 9.51 2.96
N LEU A 45 3.07 10.06 2.69
CA LEU A 45 4.16 9.35 1.99
C LEU A 45 4.62 8.09 2.73
N PRO A 46 5.06 8.16 4.01
CA PRO A 46 5.42 6.96 4.76
C PRO A 46 4.21 6.06 5.03
N ALA A 47 3.02 6.63 5.23
CA ALA A 47 1.80 5.85 5.44
C ALA A 47 1.43 4.99 4.22
N LEU A 48 1.62 5.51 3.01
CA LEU A 48 1.42 4.76 1.77
C LEU A 48 2.42 3.59 1.66
N GLY A 49 3.69 3.83 2.00
CA GLY A 49 4.70 2.77 2.05
C GLY A 49 4.32 1.64 3.02
N ILE A 50 3.85 2.00 4.23
CA ILE A 50 3.38 1.02 5.22
C ILE A 50 2.14 0.29 4.71
N ALA A 51 1.16 0.99 4.14
CA ALA A 51 -0.04 0.37 3.60
C ALA A 51 0.27 -0.63 2.47
N MET A 52 1.27 -0.34 1.64
CA MET A 52 1.73 -1.25 0.58
C MET A 52 2.39 -2.52 1.11
N LEU A 53 3.08 -2.47 2.27
CA LEU A 53 3.67 -3.68 2.89
C LEU A 53 2.60 -4.70 3.30
N PHE A 54 1.39 -4.25 3.62
CA PHE A 54 0.27 -5.09 3.98
C PHE A 54 -0.68 -5.36 2.81
N ASP A 55 -0.32 -4.96 1.58
CA ASP A 55 -1.15 -5.20 0.40
C ASP A 55 -1.10 -6.70 0.01
N PRO A 56 -2.25 -7.42 0.00
CA PRO A 56 -2.30 -8.84 -0.35
C PRO A 56 -2.08 -9.11 -1.85
N TYR A 57 -2.08 -8.08 -2.70
CA TYR A 57 -2.00 -8.23 -4.15
C TYR A 57 -0.69 -8.80 -4.67
N PRO A 58 0.50 -8.27 -4.35
CA PRO A 58 1.76 -8.85 -4.81
C PRO A 58 1.90 -10.33 -4.39
N ALA A 59 1.37 -10.70 -3.21
CA ALA A 59 1.34 -12.09 -2.76
C ALA A 59 0.42 -12.97 -3.63
N SER A 60 -0.77 -12.48 -3.98
CA SER A 60 -1.72 -13.20 -4.83
C SER A 60 -1.22 -13.38 -6.26
N VAL A 61 -0.53 -12.38 -6.81
CA VAL A 61 0.06 -12.42 -8.15
C VAL A 61 1.24 -13.38 -8.18
N LYS A 62 2.15 -13.30 -7.19
CA LYS A 62 3.25 -14.26 -7.03
C LYS A 62 2.75 -15.71 -6.96
N ALA A 63 1.65 -15.95 -6.24
CA ALA A 63 1.05 -17.27 -6.14
C ALA A 63 0.44 -17.79 -7.46
N LYS A 64 -0.03 -16.90 -8.35
CA LYS A 64 -0.48 -17.29 -9.70
C LYS A 64 0.71 -17.69 -10.58
N TYR A 65 1.75 -16.88 -10.62
CA TYR A 65 2.93 -17.16 -11.45
C TYR A 65 3.74 -18.36 -10.97
N LEU A 66 3.78 -18.65 -9.66
CA LEU A 66 4.44 -19.85 -9.14
C LEU A 66 3.73 -21.17 -9.53
N LYS A 67 2.47 -21.13 -9.94
CA LYS A 67 1.73 -22.31 -10.44
C LYS A 67 1.98 -22.58 -11.92
N VAL A 68 2.65 -21.67 -12.62
CA VAL A 68 3.01 -21.84 -14.03
C VAL A 68 4.27 -22.70 -14.09
N ASN A 69 4.20 -23.81 -14.84
CA ASN A 69 5.39 -24.57 -15.17
C ASN A 69 6.17 -23.83 -16.27
N PHE A 70 7.18 -23.04 -15.88
CA PHE A 70 8.04 -22.28 -16.80
C PHE A 70 8.94 -23.15 -17.69
N TYR A 71 8.98 -24.46 -17.47
CA TYR A 71 9.85 -25.39 -18.20
C TYR A 71 9.20 -25.98 -19.47
N THR A 72 7.96 -25.62 -19.77
CA THR A 72 7.33 -25.96 -21.05
C THR A 72 7.81 -24.94 -22.09
N GLN A 73 8.79 -25.32 -22.90
CA GLN A 73 9.50 -24.40 -23.83
C GLN A 73 8.66 -23.89 -25.02
N ASP A 74 7.42 -24.35 -25.18
CA ASP A 74 6.62 -24.11 -26.39
C ASP A 74 5.64 -22.93 -26.31
N LYS A 75 5.47 -22.27 -25.14
CA LYS A 75 4.47 -21.22 -24.94
C LYS A 75 4.99 -20.04 -24.13
N THR A 76 4.47 -18.85 -24.41
CA THR A 76 4.83 -17.65 -23.65
C THR A 76 4.21 -17.68 -22.26
N ALA A 77 4.85 -17.02 -21.29
CA ALA A 77 4.40 -17.03 -19.88
C ALA A 77 2.96 -16.53 -19.68
N GLU A 78 2.48 -15.66 -20.58
CA GLU A 78 1.12 -15.11 -20.56
C GLU A 78 0.07 -16.16 -21.00
N GLU A 79 0.39 -17.01 -21.98
CA GLU A 79 -0.49 -18.07 -22.47
C GLU A 79 -0.66 -19.19 -21.43
N LEU A 80 0.41 -19.53 -20.70
CA LEU A 80 0.35 -20.55 -19.65
C LEU A 80 -0.47 -20.10 -18.44
N VAL A 81 -0.49 -18.80 -18.13
CA VAL A 81 -1.36 -18.23 -17.08
C VAL A 81 -2.83 -18.30 -17.51
N ALA A 82 -3.12 -18.00 -18.78
CA ALA A 82 -4.47 -18.06 -19.33
C ALA A 82 -5.05 -19.48 -19.33
N GLU A 83 -4.24 -20.50 -19.61
CA GLU A 83 -4.69 -21.91 -19.55
C GLU A 83 -5.05 -22.36 -18.12
N VAL A 84 -4.28 -21.92 -17.12
CA VAL A 84 -4.57 -22.24 -15.70
C VAL A 84 -5.83 -21.53 -15.20
N GLU A 85 -6.16 -20.34 -15.73
CA GLU A 85 -7.42 -19.65 -15.41
C GLU A 85 -8.64 -20.30 -16.08
N GLN A 86 -8.48 -20.95 -17.24
CA GLN A 86 -9.57 -21.68 -17.91
C GLN A 86 -9.85 -23.07 -17.34
N GLN A 87 -8.92 -23.67 -16.57
CA GLN A 87 -9.09 -24.98 -15.94
C GLN A 87 -9.76 -24.93 -14.56
N LYS A 88 -10.26 -23.76 -14.14
CA LYS A 88 -10.96 -23.57 -12.86
C LYS A 88 -12.47 -23.44 -13.07
#